data_AF-A0A8F5BP27-F1
#
_entry.id   AF-A0A8F5BP27-F1
#
_cell.length_a   1.000
_cell.length_b   1.000
_cell.length_c   1.000
_cell.angle_alpha   90.00
_cell.angle_beta   90.00
_cell.angle_gamma   90.00
#
_symmetry.space_group_name_H-M   'P 1'
#
loop_
_entity.id
_entity.type
_entity.pdbx_description
1 polymer ?
#
loop_
_entity_poly.entity_id
_entity_poly.type
_entity_poly.pdbx_seq_one_letter_code
_entity_poly.pdbx_strand_id
1 'polypeptide(L)'
;MRISVNDLYNLAIGSSILGSGGGGNPFLGYKIVKAKMLQMNVDYVEYTDEIDEDRDFIIGVGGMGSPLIGIEKIPAGYEYYRSLMTLTKFLRKEPTKITSIEIGGINSVVPFMASLMSKKPLVDGDYEGRAFPELYMTTMHFAGYKATPLSICDERENCVIIDAVDNFKAESIARSITVGFGGRGYISLYPASGRDYIKGAILGTVSLAFELGKTLTEQGLDEMISLARGKIIFEGKIVDVKRFNLGGFAIGIAKINGLEEYRGENAEVVFKNEYLSFLKEEKILSISPEIINLIDYNNNVVTSDSLKYGVKVRIVEIPVSNKWKEVGGYDKIKEMVVKEIKKIHQLP
;
A
#
# COMPACT_ATOMS: atom_id res chain seq x y z
N MET A 1 21.90 1.56 -1.92
CA MET A 1 21.54 2.24 -0.65
C MET A 1 21.19 1.21 0.43
N ARG A 2 20.97 1.62 1.69
CA ARG A 2 20.75 0.71 2.82
C ARG A 2 19.66 1.23 3.76
N ILE A 3 18.79 0.34 4.22
CA ILE A 3 17.86 0.58 5.34
C ILE A 3 18.35 -0.25 6.52
N SER A 4 18.81 0.41 7.59
CA SER A 4 19.24 -0.26 8.81
C SER A 4 18.05 -0.74 9.65
N VAL A 5 18.33 -1.57 10.66
CA VAL A 5 17.33 -1.97 11.66
C VAL A 5 16.62 -0.78 12.32
N ASN A 6 17.34 0.34 12.52
CA ASN A 6 16.78 1.54 13.14
C ASN A 6 15.95 2.36 12.15
N ASP A 7 16.29 2.30 10.86
CA ASP A 7 15.58 3.01 9.80
C ASP A 7 14.19 2.42 9.51
N LEU A 8 13.99 1.14 9.79
CA LEU A 8 12.70 0.47 9.54
C LEU A 8 11.50 1.11 10.25
N TYR A 9 11.72 1.75 11.41
CA TYR A 9 10.64 2.42 12.12
C TYR A 9 10.18 3.68 11.36
N ASN A 10 11.13 4.48 10.86
CA ASN A 10 10.85 5.63 10.01
C ASN A 10 10.19 5.19 8.70
N LEU A 11 10.68 4.11 8.09
CA LEU A 11 10.02 3.52 6.91
C LEU A 11 8.56 3.16 7.20
N ALA A 12 8.26 2.52 8.33
CA ALA A 12 6.89 2.17 8.71
C ALA A 12 5.98 3.39 8.91
N ILE A 13 6.50 4.48 9.49
CA ILE A 13 5.77 5.76 9.59
C ILE A 13 5.48 6.30 8.19
N GLY A 14 6.50 6.38 7.33
CA GLY A 14 6.36 6.82 5.94
C GLY A 14 5.33 6.03 5.14
N SER A 15 5.34 4.72 5.28
CA SER A 15 4.37 3.83 4.65
C SER A 15 2.96 4.00 5.20
N SER A 16 2.81 4.39 6.47
CA SER A 16 1.50 4.80 7.00
C SER A 16 1.03 6.08 6.31
N ILE A 17 1.93 7.04 6.11
CA ILE A 17 1.63 8.32 5.44
C ILE A 17 1.16 8.08 4.00
N LEU A 18 1.88 7.25 3.25
CA LEU A 18 1.56 6.94 1.85
C LEU A 18 0.40 5.94 1.69
N GLY A 19 0.06 5.17 2.72
CA GLY A 19 -0.97 4.13 2.66
C GLY A 19 -2.41 4.63 2.52
N SER A 20 -2.64 5.95 2.60
CA SER A 20 -3.97 6.56 2.50
C SER A 20 -5.02 5.86 3.37
N GLY A 21 -4.66 5.55 4.62
CA GLY A 21 -5.53 4.87 5.57
C GLY A 21 -5.58 3.35 5.47
N GLY A 22 -4.97 2.73 4.45
CA GLY A 22 -4.95 1.28 4.30
C GLY A 22 -3.54 0.69 4.09
N GLY A 23 -3.45 -0.39 3.32
CA GLY A 23 -2.22 -1.20 3.16
C GLY A 23 -1.87 -2.11 4.36
N GLY A 24 -2.67 -2.10 5.43
CA GLY A 24 -2.43 -2.87 6.66
C GLY A 24 -1.41 -2.25 7.61
N ASN A 25 -1.12 -2.90 8.75
CA ASN A 25 -0.31 -2.31 9.82
C ASN A 25 1.21 -2.37 9.51
N PRO A 26 1.87 -1.25 9.18
CA PRO A 26 3.30 -1.24 8.85
C PRO A 26 4.19 -1.52 10.06
N PHE A 27 3.75 -1.19 11.28
CA PHE A 27 4.51 -1.45 12.50
C PHE A 27 4.59 -2.94 12.84
N LEU A 28 3.59 -3.73 12.43
CA LEU A 28 3.70 -5.20 12.47
C LEU A 28 4.76 -5.69 11.49
N GLY A 29 4.74 -5.17 10.25
CA GLY A 29 5.77 -5.44 9.24
C GLY A 29 7.19 -5.13 9.76
N TYR A 30 7.39 -3.91 10.29
CA TYR A 30 8.65 -3.48 10.91
C TYR A 30 9.15 -4.47 11.95
N LYS A 31 8.29 -4.90 12.87
CA LYS A 31 8.67 -5.85 13.93
C LYS A 31 9.11 -7.20 13.36
N ILE A 32 8.41 -7.70 12.35
CA ILE A 32 8.73 -8.98 11.69
C ILE A 32 10.08 -8.88 10.97
N VAL A 33 10.31 -7.81 10.20
CA VAL A 33 11.58 -7.60 9.49
C VAL A 33 12.74 -7.41 10.46
N LYS A 34 12.56 -6.58 11.48
CA LYS A 34 13.55 -6.38 12.54
C LYS A 34 13.91 -7.70 13.22
N ALA A 35 12.92 -8.50 13.62
CA ALA A 35 13.17 -9.80 14.25
C ALA A 35 13.98 -10.72 13.33
N LYS A 36 13.70 -10.71 12.02
CA LYS A 36 14.43 -11.51 11.04
C LYS A 36 15.86 -11.05 10.84
N MET A 37 16.08 -9.74 10.74
CA MET A 37 17.41 -9.14 10.63
C MET A 37 18.29 -9.53 11.81
N LEU A 38 17.74 -9.44 13.03
CA LEU A 38 18.42 -9.87 14.25
C LEU A 38 18.71 -11.38 14.24
N GLN A 39 17.75 -12.22 13.82
CA GLN A 39 17.95 -13.67 13.71
C GLN A 39 19.07 -14.03 12.72
N MET A 40 19.19 -13.27 11.63
CA MET A 40 20.19 -13.48 10.58
C MET A 40 21.54 -12.82 10.87
N ASN A 41 21.66 -12.05 11.96
CA ASN A 41 22.80 -11.17 12.23
C ASN A 41 23.12 -10.23 11.05
N VAL A 42 22.09 -9.55 10.53
CA VAL A 42 22.18 -8.59 9.44
C VAL A 42 21.74 -7.21 9.93
N ASP A 43 22.58 -6.20 9.74
CA ASP A 43 22.32 -4.84 10.23
C ASP A 43 21.51 -3.96 9.27
N TYR A 44 21.43 -4.34 7.99
CA TYR A 44 20.73 -3.56 6.96
C TYR A 44 20.16 -4.42 5.83
N VAL A 45 19.15 -3.89 5.14
CA VAL A 45 18.64 -4.42 3.86
C VAL A 45 19.11 -3.51 2.74
N GLU A 46 19.57 -4.10 1.63
CA GLU A 46 19.98 -3.35 0.44
C GLU A 46 18.78 -3.02 -0.44
N TYR A 47 18.72 -1.77 -0.85
CA TYR A 47 17.82 -1.32 -1.90
C TYR A 47 18.57 -0.43 -2.91
N THR A 48 18.08 -0.35 -4.14
CA THR A 48 18.76 0.32 -5.25
C THR A 48 17.79 1.02 -6.19
N ASP A 49 18.18 2.21 -6.62
CA ASP A 49 17.55 2.96 -7.71
C ASP A 49 18.14 2.59 -9.09
N GLU A 50 19.23 1.82 -9.13
CA GLU A 50 19.85 1.35 -10.37
C GLU A 50 19.07 0.19 -10.99
N ILE A 51 18.57 0.40 -12.20
CA ILE A 51 17.87 -0.60 -13.01
C ILE A 51 18.53 -0.67 -14.39
N ASP A 52 19.06 -1.84 -14.74
CA ASP A 52 19.58 -2.17 -16.06
C ASP A 52 18.43 -2.68 -16.94
N GLU A 53 18.09 -1.91 -17.98
CA GLU A 53 16.95 -2.19 -18.85
C GLU A 53 16.98 -3.58 -19.49
N ASP A 54 18.17 -4.07 -19.83
CA ASP A 54 18.35 -5.26 -20.66
C ASP A 54 18.68 -6.51 -19.82
N ARG A 55 19.29 -6.31 -18.64
CA ARG A 55 19.75 -7.42 -17.78
C ARG A 55 18.80 -7.71 -16.63
N ASP A 56 18.07 -6.72 -16.14
CA ASP A 56 17.26 -6.94 -14.95
C ASP A 56 15.99 -7.73 -15.23
N PHE A 57 15.67 -8.58 -14.25
CA PHE A 57 14.41 -9.28 -14.15
C PHE A 57 13.85 -9.07 -12.75
N ILE A 58 12.71 -8.39 -12.69
CA ILE A 58 12.15 -7.84 -11.46
C ILE A 58 10.80 -8.50 -11.20
N ILE A 59 10.57 -8.93 -9.96
CA ILE A 59 9.31 -9.52 -9.52
C ILE A 59 8.77 -8.73 -8.32
N GLY A 60 7.49 -8.35 -8.39
CA GLY A 60 6.76 -7.74 -7.30
C GLY A 60 6.40 -8.75 -6.22
N VAL A 61 6.52 -8.34 -4.95
CA VAL A 61 6.16 -9.15 -3.78
C VAL A 61 5.24 -8.35 -2.87
N GLY A 62 4.28 -9.03 -2.24
CA GLY A 62 3.41 -8.43 -1.24
C GLY A 62 2.38 -9.41 -0.70
N GLY A 63 1.35 -8.90 -0.06
CA GLY A 63 0.28 -9.68 0.55
C GLY A 63 -1.09 -9.23 0.10
N MET A 64 -2.03 -10.17 0.14
CA MET A 64 -3.44 -9.98 -0.19
C MET A 64 -4.31 -10.52 0.95
N GLY A 65 -5.51 -9.97 1.08
CA GLY A 65 -6.52 -10.41 2.04
C GLY A 65 -6.78 -9.35 3.11
N SER A 66 -7.46 -9.76 4.18
CA SER A 66 -7.93 -8.83 5.20
C SER A 66 -6.78 -8.37 6.11
N PRO A 67 -6.57 -7.05 6.28
CA PRO A 67 -5.63 -6.53 7.28
C PRO A 67 -5.96 -7.00 8.70
N LEU A 68 -7.26 -7.13 9.04
CA LEU A 68 -7.72 -7.59 10.34
C LEU A 68 -7.31 -9.04 10.61
N ILE A 69 -7.36 -9.90 9.59
CA ILE A 69 -6.86 -11.27 9.73
C ILE A 69 -5.34 -11.27 9.88
N GLY A 70 -4.63 -10.37 9.21
CA GLY A 70 -3.16 -10.27 9.29
C GLY A 70 -2.61 -9.96 10.69
N ILE A 71 -3.40 -9.34 11.57
CA ILE A 71 -2.98 -9.11 12.97
C ILE A 71 -3.21 -10.32 13.89
N GLU A 72 -4.15 -11.21 13.54
CA GLU A 72 -4.39 -12.47 14.26
C GLU A 72 -3.51 -13.60 13.71
N LYS A 73 -3.30 -13.60 12.39
CA LYS A 73 -2.53 -14.57 11.62
C LYS A 73 -1.22 -13.95 11.16
N ILE A 74 -0.38 -13.65 12.15
CA ILE A 74 0.90 -12.94 11.96
C ILE A 74 1.82 -13.76 11.02
N PRO A 75 2.32 -13.19 9.91
CA PRO A 75 3.23 -13.92 9.02
C PRO A 75 4.56 -14.24 9.69
N ALA A 76 5.09 -15.43 9.43
CA ALA A 76 6.46 -15.78 9.77
C ALA A 76 7.50 -15.12 8.84
N GLY A 77 7.04 -14.59 7.72
CA GLY A 77 7.82 -13.93 6.68
C GLY A 77 8.34 -14.89 5.60
N TYR A 78 8.46 -16.18 5.89
CA TYR A 78 8.84 -17.21 4.92
C TYR A 78 7.83 -17.31 3.77
N GLU A 79 6.57 -16.98 4.00
CA GLU A 79 5.49 -17.07 3.02
C GLU A 79 5.72 -16.14 1.81
N TYR A 80 6.24 -14.93 2.04
CA TYR A 80 6.62 -13.98 0.98
C TYR A 80 7.80 -14.49 0.14
N TYR A 81 8.79 -15.12 0.80
CA TYR A 81 9.88 -15.79 0.09
C TYR A 81 9.37 -17.00 -0.70
N ARG A 82 8.43 -17.78 -0.13
CA ARG A 82 7.85 -18.95 -0.77
C ARG A 82 7.06 -18.59 -2.02
N SER A 83 6.27 -17.51 -2.00
CA SER A 83 5.58 -17.03 -3.21
C SER A 83 6.59 -16.67 -4.30
N LEU A 84 7.62 -15.87 -3.95
CA LEU A 84 8.68 -15.49 -4.88
C LEU A 84 9.37 -16.71 -5.51
N MET A 85 9.75 -17.69 -4.69
CA MET A 85 10.41 -18.91 -5.16
C MET A 85 9.48 -19.80 -5.97
N THR A 86 8.19 -19.83 -5.67
CA THR A 86 7.19 -20.58 -6.46
C THR A 86 7.09 -20.00 -7.86
N LEU A 87 6.97 -18.67 -7.97
CA LEU A 87 6.93 -18.00 -9.27
C LEU A 87 8.27 -18.16 -10.03
N THR A 88 9.39 -18.00 -9.32
CA THR A 88 10.75 -18.19 -9.88
C THR A 88 10.92 -19.58 -10.49
N LYS A 89 10.48 -20.63 -9.79
CA LYS A 89 10.53 -22.02 -10.28
C LYS A 89 9.64 -22.23 -11.51
N PHE A 90 8.42 -21.68 -11.50
CA PHE A 90 7.51 -21.77 -12.64
C PHE A 90 8.09 -21.10 -13.88
N LEU A 91 8.66 -19.91 -13.72
CA LEU A 91 9.32 -19.14 -14.78
C LEU A 91 10.66 -19.71 -15.23
N ARG A 92 11.27 -20.59 -14.42
CA ARG A 92 12.64 -21.10 -14.61
C ARG A 92 13.67 -19.99 -14.80
N LYS A 93 13.46 -18.85 -14.14
CA LYS A 93 14.29 -17.66 -14.23
C LYS A 93 14.34 -16.97 -12.87
N GLU A 94 15.55 -16.82 -12.32
CA GLU A 94 15.73 -16.09 -11.08
C GLU A 94 15.59 -14.57 -11.28
N PRO A 95 14.91 -13.86 -10.37
CA PRO A 95 14.93 -12.41 -10.35
C PRO A 95 16.33 -11.90 -10.01
N THR A 96 16.74 -10.84 -10.69
CA THR A 96 17.95 -10.07 -10.33
C THR A 96 17.66 -9.11 -9.19
N LYS A 97 16.43 -8.57 -9.15
CA LYS A 97 15.93 -7.67 -8.11
C LYS A 97 14.48 -8.00 -7.79
N ILE A 98 14.01 -7.53 -6.64
CA ILE A 98 12.59 -7.60 -6.28
C ILE A 98 12.05 -6.21 -5.99
N THR A 99 10.74 -6.06 -5.95
CA THR A 99 10.09 -4.76 -5.72
C THR A 99 8.84 -4.93 -4.87
N SER A 100 8.41 -3.85 -4.23
CA SER A 100 7.13 -3.81 -3.53
C SER A 100 5.99 -3.69 -4.53
N ILE A 101 4.85 -4.31 -4.24
CA ILE A 101 3.64 -4.06 -5.05
C ILE A 101 3.09 -2.67 -4.75
N GLU A 102 3.04 -2.31 -3.47
CA GLU A 102 2.58 -1.03 -2.97
C GLU A 102 3.51 -0.52 -1.86
N ILE A 103 3.64 0.80 -1.72
CA ILE A 103 4.42 1.44 -0.65
C ILE A 103 3.57 1.84 0.57
N GLY A 104 2.29 1.46 0.59
CA GLY A 104 1.38 1.66 1.70
C GLY A 104 1.36 0.52 2.73
N GLY A 105 1.28 0.87 4.02
CA GLY A 105 1.04 -0.08 5.10
C GLY A 105 2.05 -1.23 5.20
N ILE A 106 1.60 -2.45 5.51
CA ILE A 106 2.49 -3.61 5.71
C ILE A 106 3.19 -4.07 4.42
N ASN A 107 2.55 -3.83 3.27
CA ASN A 107 3.06 -4.25 1.96
C ASN A 107 4.28 -3.47 1.48
N SER A 108 4.60 -2.34 2.11
CA SER A 108 5.87 -1.63 1.91
C SER A 108 7.06 -2.28 2.62
N VAL A 109 6.80 -3.00 3.73
CA VAL A 109 7.85 -3.51 4.61
C VAL A 109 8.10 -5.00 4.34
N VAL A 110 7.06 -5.78 4.06
CA VAL A 110 7.20 -7.24 3.85
C VAL A 110 8.09 -7.65 2.66
N PRO A 111 8.25 -6.86 1.57
CA PRO A 111 9.21 -7.19 0.52
C PRO A 111 10.65 -7.18 1.01
N PHE A 112 10.97 -6.47 2.09
CA PHE A 112 12.28 -6.55 2.76
C PHE A 112 12.56 -7.94 3.31
N MET A 113 11.54 -8.69 3.75
CA MET A 113 11.68 -10.10 4.14
C MET A 113 12.09 -10.97 2.96
N ALA A 114 11.40 -10.82 1.83
CA ALA A 114 11.73 -11.56 0.62
C ALA A 114 13.13 -11.19 0.12
N SER A 115 13.53 -9.91 0.21
CA SER A 115 14.88 -9.43 -0.14
C SER A 115 15.94 -10.10 0.72
N LEU A 116 15.80 -10.04 2.05
CA LEU A 116 16.71 -10.68 3.01
C LEU A 116 16.89 -12.18 2.74
N MET A 117 15.78 -12.89 2.52
CA MET A 117 15.80 -14.35 2.36
C MET A 117 16.30 -14.80 0.99
N SER A 118 15.99 -14.04 -0.07
CA SER A 118 16.46 -14.32 -1.43
C SER A 118 17.85 -13.76 -1.74
N LYS A 119 18.38 -12.89 -0.87
CA LYS A 119 19.62 -12.13 -1.09
C LYS A 119 19.60 -11.33 -2.40
N LYS A 120 18.43 -10.79 -2.76
CA LYS A 120 18.25 -9.90 -3.91
C LYS A 120 17.95 -8.49 -3.40
N PRO A 121 18.53 -7.43 -3.99
CA PRO A 121 18.22 -6.07 -3.58
C PRO A 121 16.77 -5.72 -3.92
N LEU A 122 16.17 -4.88 -3.07
CA LEU A 122 14.88 -4.26 -3.35
C LEU A 122 15.08 -3.10 -4.32
N VAL A 123 14.21 -2.93 -5.31
CA VAL A 123 14.19 -1.72 -6.13
C VAL A 123 13.61 -0.57 -5.31
N ASP A 124 14.19 0.61 -5.41
CA ASP A 124 13.59 1.84 -4.90
C ASP A 124 12.39 2.22 -5.77
N GLY A 125 11.26 1.58 -5.51
CA GLY A 125 10.04 1.75 -6.28
C GLY A 125 8.96 0.73 -5.91
N ASP A 126 7.78 0.94 -6.47
CA ASP A 126 6.62 0.06 -6.36
C ASP A 126 5.68 0.29 -7.55
N TYR A 127 4.50 -0.33 -7.53
CA TYR A 127 3.52 -0.22 -8.63
C TYR A 127 2.38 0.75 -8.35
N GLU A 128 2.31 1.36 -7.16
CA GLU A 128 1.14 2.15 -6.75
C GLU A 128 1.49 3.56 -6.25
N GLY A 129 2.63 3.72 -5.59
CA GLY A 129 3.05 4.96 -4.92
C GLY A 129 2.21 5.32 -3.69
N ARG A 130 1.26 4.44 -3.34
CA ARG A 130 0.33 4.47 -2.21
C ARG A 130 -0.22 3.05 -2.01
N ALA A 131 -1.30 2.88 -1.26
CA ALA A 131 -2.10 1.65 -1.28
C ALA A 131 -3.42 1.84 -2.04
N PHE A 132 -3.88 0.78 -2.69
CA PHE A 132 -5.20 0.65 -3.29
C PHE A 132 -5.91 -0.66 -2.89
N PRO A 133 -7.26 -0.72 -2.98
CA PRO A 133 -7.98 -1.89 -2.51
C PRO A 133 -7.87 -3.11 -3.45
N GLU A 134 -7.63 -2.88 -4.74
CA GLU A 134 -7.80 -3.85 -5.81
C GLU A 134 -6.49 -4.03 -6.59
N LEU A 135 -6.13 -5.28 -6.87
CA LEU A 135 -4.84 -5.71 -7.43
C LEU A 135 -4.53 -5.07 -8.80
N TYR A 136 -5.57 -4.80 -9.59
CA TYR A 136 -5.37 -4.15 -10.89
C TYR A 136 -5.12 -2.63 -10.78
N MET A 137 -5.29 -2.01 -9.61
CA MET A 137 -5.05 -0.58 -9.39
C MET A 137 -3.55 -0.30 -9.24
N THR A 138 -2.79 -0.64 -10.26
CA THR A 138 -1.33 -0.47 -10.33
C THR A 138 -0.96 0.25 -11.61
N THR A 139 0.09 1.07 -11.60
CA THR A 139 0.60 1.73 -12.81
C THR A 139 1.07 0.72 -13.85
N MET A 140 1.52 -0.47 -13.42
CA MET A 140 1.83 -1.60 -14.31
C MET A 140 0.62 -2.05 -15.14
N HIS A 141 -0.56 -2.19 -14.51
CA HIS A 141 -1.79 -2.54 -15.23
C HIS A 141 -2.13 -1.50 -16.30
N PHE A 142 -2.10 -0.22 -15.92
CA PHE A 142 -2.44 0.87 -16.84
C PHE A 142 -1.40 1.07 -17.95
N ALA A 143 -0.15 0.68 -17.71
CA ALA A 143 0.91 0.59 -18.73
C ALA A 143 0.75 -0.63 -19.66
N GLY A 144 -0.27 -1.47 -19.46
CA GLY A 144 -0.58 -2.62 -20.32
C GLY A 144 0.10 -3.92 -19.93
N TYR A 145 0.73 -4.00 -18.76
CA TYR A 145 1.39 -5.21 -18.29
C TYR A 145 0.43 -6.14 -17.53
N LYS A 146 0.66 -7.45 -17.67
CA LYS A 146 -0.11 -8.48 -16.98
C LYS A 146 0.49 -8.79 -15.61
N ALA A 147 -0.36 -8.92 -14.60
CA ALA A 147 0.02 -9.36 -13.26
C ALA A 147 0.46 -10.84 -13.26
N THR A 148 -0.05 -11.63 -14.22
CA THR A 148 0.21 -13.06 -14.32
C THR A 148 1.38 -13.39 -15.27
N PRO A 149 2.10 -14.51 -15.07
CA PRO A 149 1.88 -15.52 -14.02
C PRO A 149 2.11 -14.95 -12.62
N LEU A 150 1.15 -15.22 -11.73
CA LEU A 150 1.16 -14.79 -10.33
C LEU A 150 1.23 -16.03 -9.46
N SER A 151 2.08 -16.02 -8.43
CA SER A 151 2.02 -17.03 -7.37
C SER A 151 1.26 -16.48 -6.17
N ILE A 152 0.45 -17.32 -5.54
CA ILE A 152 -0.15 -17.05 -4.23
C ILE A 152 0.10 -18.23 -3.29
N CYS A 153 0.54 -17.96 -2.07
CA CYS A 153 0.78 -18.97 -1.04
C CYS A 153 0.05 -18.65 0.27
N ASP A 154 -0.10 -19.65 1.14
CA ASP A 154 -0.52 -19.50 2.53
C ASP A 154 0.62 -19.83 3.52
N GLU A 155 0.35 -19.68 4.81
CA GLU A 155 1.24 -20.01 5.93
C GLU A 155 1.44 -21.52 6.12
N ARG A 156 0.56 -22.34 5.53
CA ARG A 156 0.60 -23.81 5.58
C ARG A 156 1.30 -24.39 4.37
N GLU A 157 2.09 -23.58 3.69
CA GLU A 157 2.97 -23.99 2.60
C GLU A 157 2.27 -24.33 1.27
N ASN A 158 0.95 -24.16 1.19
CA ASN A 158 0.20 -24.35 -0.04
C ASN A 158 0.49 -23.18 -0.98
N CYS A 159 0.73 -23.48 -2.25
CA CYS A 159 1.00 -22.46 -3.27
C CYS A 159 0.28 -22.79 -4.58
N VAL A 160 -0.19 -21.75 -5.27
CA VAL A 160 -0.88 -21.83 -6.56
C VAL A 160 -0.24 -20.84 -7.53
N ILE A 161 -0.03 -21.26 -8.78
CA ILE A 161 0.25 -20.36 -9.89
C ILE A 161 -1.06 -20.03 -10.60
N ILE A 162 -1.30 -18.75 -10.82
CA ILE A 162 -2.44 -18.22 -11.56
C ILE A 162 -1.92 -17.66 -12.88
N ASP A 163 -2.47 -18.18 -13.97
CA ASP A 163 -2.37 -17.58 -15.30
C ASP A 163 -3.79 -17.20 -15.76
N ALA A 164 -4.01 -15.90 -15.96
CA ALA A 164 -5.34 -15.35 -16.20
C ALA A 164 -5.38 -14.54 -17.49
N VAL A 165 -6.59 -14.44 -18.05
CA VAL A 165 -6.83 -13.71 -19.30
C VAL A 165 -6.48 -12.22 -19.19
N ASP A 166 -6.77 -11.62 -18.03
CA ASP A 166 -6.48 -10.23 -17.68
C ASP A 166 -6.31 -10.05 -16.16
N ASN A 167 -5.94 -8.83 -15.73
CA ASN A 167 -5.67 -8.52 -14.32
C ASN A 167 -6.96 -8.49 -13.46
N PHE A 168 -8.12 -8.21 -14.04
CA PHE A 168 -9.41 -8.28 -13.32
C PHE A 168 -9.73 -9.72 -12.93
N LYS A 169 -9.52 -10.66 -13.86
CA LYS A 169 -9.71 -12.08 -13.62
C LYS A 169 -8.63 -12.64 -12.69
N ALA A 170 -7.38 -12.19 -12.83
CA ALA A 170 -6.31 -12.53 -11.91
C ALA A 170 -6.70 -12.17 -10.46
N GLU A 171 -7.20 -10.96 -10.23
CA GLU A 171 -7.68 -10.54 -8.92
C GLU A 171 -8.82 -11.42 -8.41
N SER A 172 -9.85 -11.64 -9.23
CA SER A 172 -11.02 -12.44 -8.85
C SER A 172 -10.64 -13.87 -8.42
N ILE A 173 -9.72 -14.51 -9.16
CA ILE A 173 -9.22 -15.86 -8.83
C ILE A 173 -8.36 -15.81 -7.56
N ALA A 174 -7.40 -14.87 -7.48
CA ALA A 174 -6.53 -14.73 -6.31
C ALA A 174 -7.32 -14.46 -5.02
N ARG A 175 -8.40 -13.67 -5.10
CA ARG A 175 -9.29 -13.38 -3.97
C ARG A 175 -10.04 -14.63 -3.52
N SER A 176 -10.52 -15.43 -4.46
CA SER A 176 -11.21 -16.69 -4.17
C SER A 176 -10.27 -17.69 -3.48
N ILE A 177 -9.02 -17.80 -3.94
CA ILE A 177 -7.99 -18.63 -3.30
C ILE A 177 -7.65 -18.10 -1.90
N THR A 178 -7.49 -16.78 -1.75
CA THR A 178 -7.24 -16.12 -0.46
C THR A 178 -8.31 -16.48 0.59
N VAL A 179 -9.58 -16.55 0.19
CA VAL A 179 -10.67 -17.00 1.08
C VAL A 179 -10.44 -18.46 1.51
N GLY A 180 -10.09 -19.35 0.57
CA GLY A 180 -9.74 -20.74 0.86
C GLY A 180 -8.55 -20.90 1.82
N PHE A 181 -7.59 -19.97 1.78
CA PHE A 181 -6.45 -19.90 2.70
C PHE A 181 -6.79 -19.29 4.08
N GLY A 182 -8.08 -19.05 4.37
CA GLY A 182 -8.51 -18.44 5.63
C GLY A 182 -8.30 -16.92 5.65
N GLY A 183 -8.40 -16.26 4.50
CA GLY A 183 -8.49 -14.80 4.38
C GLY A 183 -7.15 -14.06 4.27
N ARG A 184 -6.03 -14.77 4.13
CA ARG A 184 -4.69 -14.19 3.90
C ARG A 184 -3.93 -14.99 2.84
N GLY A 185 -3.31 -14.29 1.91
CA GLY A 185 -2.44 -14.86 0.88
C GLY A 185 -1.19 -14.00 0.66
N TYR A 186 -0.10 -14.64 0.26
CA TYR A 186 1.20 -14.03 0.02
C TYR A 186 1.52 -14.16 -1.45
N ILE A 187 1.75 -13.05 -2.13
CA ILE A 187 1.73 -12.98 -3.59
C ILE A 187 3.06 -12.53 -4.17
N SER A 188 3.36 -13.05 -5.35
CA SER A 188 4.39 -12.52 -6.22
C SER A 188 3.88 -12.47 -7.65
N LEU A 189 4.13 -11.36 -8.34
CA LEU A 189 3.43 -10.99 -9.57
C LEU A 189 4.19 -9.92 -10.36
N TYR A 190 3.67 -9.57 -11.54
CA TYR A 190 4.31 -8.66 -12.51
C TYR A 190 5.79 -9.01 -12.77
N PRO A 191 6.11 -10.25 -13.20
CA PRO A 191 7.47 -10.53 -13.68
C PRO A 191 7.79 -9.61 -14.87
N ALA A 192 8.77 -8.72 -14.71
CA ALA A 192 9.07 -7.65 -15.65
C ALA A 192 10.56 -7.62 -16.02
N SER A 193 10.86 -7.23 -17.26
CA SER A 193 12.21 -6.77 -17.62
C SER A 193 12.53 -5.44 -16.94
N GLY A 194 13.81 -5.08 -16.83
CA GLY A 194 14.23 -3.76 -16.35
C GLY A 194 13.55 -2.63 -17.15
N ARG A 195 13.50 -2.77 -18.48
CA ARG A 195 12.83 -1.82 -19.37
C ARG A 195 11.34 -1.67 -19.09
N ASP A 196 10.63 -2.78 -18.91
CA ASP A 196 9.19 -2.76 -18.64
C ASP A 196 8.88 -2.18 -17.25
N TYR A 197 9.72 -2.49 -16.27
CA TYR A 197 9.62 -1.92 -14.94
C TYR A 197 9.78 -0.40 -14.97
N ILE A 198 10.80 0.15 -15.66
CA ILE A 198 11.00 1.61 -15.77
C ILE A 198 9.81 2.30 -16.45
N LYS A 199 9.20 1.65 -17.45
CA LYS A 199 8.04 2.18 -18.15
C LYS A 199 6.80 2.21 -17.27
N GLY A 200 6.54 1.12 -16.54
CA GLY A 200 5.29 0.92 -15.84
C GLY A 200 5.29 1.28 -14.35
N ALA A 201 6.38 1.11 -13.62
CA ALA A 201 6.45 1.28 -12.17
C ALA A 201 6.70 2.74 -11.74
N ILE A 202 6.53 3.00 -10.45
CA ILE A 202 6.88 4.27 -9.80
C ILE A 202 8.23 4.08 -9.11
N LEU A 203 9.18 4.99 -9.39
CA LEU A 203 10.51 4.97 -8.81
C LEU A 203 10.61 5.90 -7.59
N GLY A 204 11.54 5.62 -6.68
CA GLY A 204 11.85 6.45 -5.52
C GLY A 204 10.89 6.32 -4.34
N THR A 205 10.04 5.28 -4.30
CA THR A 205 8.99 5.21 -3.28
C THR A 205 9.49 4.68 -1.94
N VAL A 206 10.52 3.83 -1.93
CA VAL A 206 11.16 3.36 -0.69
C VAL A 206 11.90 4.51 -0.01
N SER A 207 12.70 5.26 -0.77
CA SER A 207 13.40 6.44 -0.25
C SER A 207 12.43 7.53 0.21
N LEU A 208 11.39 7.82 -0.58
CA LEU A 208 10.35 8.77 -0.19
C LEU A 208 9.67 8.37 1.13
N ALA A 209 9.27 7.11 1.28
CA ALA A 209 8.65 6.63 2.52
C ALA A 209 9.60 6.82 3.72
N PHE A 210 10.86 6.40 3.59
CA PHE A 210 11.84 6.59 4.65
C PHE A 210 12.01 8.07 5.05
N GLU A 211 12.20 8.96 4.08
CA GLU A 211 12.39 10.39 4.33
C GLU A 211 11.15 11.06 4.94
N LEU A 212 9.94 10.68 4.52
CA LEU A 212 8.71 11.20 5.11
C LEU A 212 8.57 10.83 6.59
N GLY A 213 8.82 9.55 6.92
CA GLY A 213 8.70 9.10 8.30
C GLY A 213 9.80 9.65 9.21
N LYS A 214 11.02 9.79 8.67
CA LYS A 214 12.12 10.46 9.36
C LYS A 214 11.80 11.94 9.60
N THR A 215 11.36 12.67 8.57
CA THR A 215 10.99 14.09 8.67
C THR A 215 9.88 14.31 9.69
N LEU A 216 8.84 13.47 9.72
CA LEU A 216 7.78 13.58 10.71
C LEU A 216 8.29 13.42 12.14
N THR A 217 9.24 12.49 12.35
CA THR A 217 9.79 12.18 13.66
C THR A 217 10.79 13.23 14.15
N GLU A 218 11.62 13.77 13.25
CA GLU A 218 12.73 14.65 13.61
C GLU A 218 12.40 16.14 13.48
N GLN A 219 11.56 16.52 12.51
CA GLN A 219 11.32 17.92 12.15
C GLN A 219 9.88 18.34 12.43
N GLY A 220 8.91 17.46 12.18
CA GLY A 220 7.51 17.68 12.50
C GLY A 220 6.56 17.54 11.32
N LEU A 221 5.30 17.88 11.58
CA LEU A 221 4.22 17.68 10.62
C LEU A 221 4.34 18.61 9.41
N ASP A 222 4.64 19.89 9.62
CA ASP A 222 4.64 20.89 8.56
C ASP A 222 5.76 20.62 7.54
N GLU A 223 6.95 20.24 8.03
CA GLU A 223 8.08 19.83 7.20
C GLU A 223 7.77 18.55 6.43
N MET A 224 7.11 17.56 7.07
CA MET A 224 6.68 16.34 6.37
C MET A 224 5.67 16.63 5.27
N ILE A 225 4.66 17.48 5.54
CA ILE A 225 3.66 17.87 4.54
C ILE A 225 4.33 18.61 3.38
N SER A 226 5.27 19.52 3.67
CA SER A 226 6.05 20.23 2.66
C SER A 226 6.86 19.27 1.78
N LEU A 227 7.56 18.31 2.39
CA LEU A 227 8.32 17.27 1.68
C LEU A 227 7.42 16.41 0.79
N ALA A 228 6.24 16.03 1.29
CA ALA A 228 5.22 15.30 0.53
C ALA A 228 4.54 16.13 -0.56
N ARG A 229 4.80 17.45 -0.60
CA ARG A 229 4.06 18.42 -1.44
C ARG A 229 2.55 18.39 -1.17
N GLY A 230 2.19 18.04 0.06
CA GLY A 230 0.81 17.96 0.50
C GLY A 230 0.28 19.28 1.03
N LYS A 231 -0.96 19.25 1.48
CA LYS A 231 -1.62 20.38 2.17
C LYS A 231 -2.68 19.89 3.14
N ILE A 232 -2.87 20.60 4.24
CA ILE A 232 -4.03 20.43 5.11
C ILE A 232 -5.24 21.01 4.37
N ILE A 233 -6.30 20.22 4.22
CA ILE A 233 -7.54 20.63 3.54
C ILE A 233 -8.72 20.80 4.49
N PHE A 234 -8.60 20.29 5.72
CA PHE A 234 -9.63 20.38 6.76
C PHE A 234 -9.08 19.97 8.13
N GLU A 235 -9.62 20.53 9.21
CA GLU A 235 -9.40 20.06 10.57
C GLU A 235 -10.72 19.80 11.27
N GLY A 236 -10.82 18.68 11.98
CA GLY A 236 -12.11 18.26 12.52
C GLY A 236 -12.04 17.18 13.58
N LYS A 237 -13.21 16.86 14.13
CA LYS A 237 -13.43 15.76 15.08
C LYS A 237 -14.34 14.73 14.46
N ILE A 238 -13.95 13.46 14.52
CA ILE A 238 -14.80 12.35 14.08
C ILE A 238 -16.00 12.23 15.03
N VAL A 239 -17.22 12.30 14.47
CA VAL A 239 -18.48 12.28 15.22
C VAL A 239 -19.37 11.06 14.92
N ASP A 240 -19.09 10.34 13.84
CA ASP A 240 -19.78 9.09 13.51
C ASP A 240 -18.90 8.24 12.60
N VAL A 241 -18.97 6.91 12.72
CA VAL A 241 -18.25 5.97 11.86
C VAL A 241 -19.19 4.81 11.54
N LYS A 242 -19.66 4.76 10.29
CA LYS A 242 -20.40 3.61 9.75
C LYS A 242 -19.44 2.71 8.98
N ARG A 243 -19.38 1.43 9.35
CA ARG A 243 -18.48 0.44 8.73
C ARG A 243 -19.18 -0.89 8.47
N PHE A 244 -18.94 -1.45 7.30
CA PHE A 244 -19.44 -2.74 6.83
C PHE A 244 -18.28 -3.61 6.34
N ASN A 245 -18.40 -4.92 6.50
CA ASN A 245 -17.47 -5.89 5.91
C ASN A 245 -18.17 -6.58 4.73
N LEU A 246 -17.81 -6.22 3.50
CA LEU A 246 -18.43 -6.74 2.27
C LEU A 246 -17.34 -7.18 1.29
N GLY A 247 -17.45 -8.40 0.75
CA GLY A 247 -16.51 -8.90 -0.28
C GLY A 247 -15.04 -9.00 0.16
N GLY A 248 -14.78 -9.06 1.47
CA GLY A 248 -13.42 -9.04 2.03
C GLY A 248 -12.82 -7.64 2.23
N PHE A 249 -13.63 -6.59 2.12
CA PHE A 249 -13.23 -5.20 2.33
C PHE A 249 -13.95 -4.58 3.53
N ALA A 250 -13.25 -3.72 4.26
CA ALA A 250 -13.85 -2.82 5.24
C ALA A 250 -14.29 -1.53 4.51
N ILE A 251 -15.59 -1.34 4.37
CA ILE A 251 -16.20 -0.24 3.61
C ILE A 251 -16.99 0.66 4.55
N GLY A 252 -16.94 1.98 4.35
CA GLY A 252 -17.70 2.86 5.23
C GLY A 252 -17.54 4.35 4.98
N ILE A 253 -18.16 5.10 5.89
CA ILE A 253 -18.16 6.56 5.93
C ILE A 253 -17.86 7.00 7.36
N ALA A 254 -16.89 7.90 7.53
CA ALA A 254 -16.65 8.60 8.79
C ALA A 254 -17.08 10.06 8.65
N LYS A 255 -17.96 10.52 9.54
CA LYS A 255 -18.41 11.91 9.60
C LYS A 255 -17.53 12.73 10.53
N ILE A 256 -17.23 13.95 10.11
CA ILE A 256 -16.27 14.83 10.76
C ILE A 256 -16.91 16.22 10.90
N ASN A 257 -16.95 16.74 12.13
CA ASN A 257 -17.35 18.12 12.38
C ASN A 257 -16.10 18.99 12.45
N GLY A 258 -16.13 20.14 11.76
CA GLY A 258 -14.98 21.03 11.69
C GLY A 258 -14.59 21.65 13.04
N LEU A 259 -13.29 21.87 13.20
CA LEU A 259 -12.67 22.53 14.34
C LEU A 259 -12.05 23.87 13.92
N GLU A 260 -11.83 24.75 14.90
CA GLU A 260 -11.20 26.06 14.70
C GLU A 260 -11.79 26.84 13.51
N GLU A 261 -11.00 27.07 12.45
CA GLU A 261 -11.42 27.81 11.26
C GLU A 261 -12.55 27.13 10.47
N TYR A 262 -12.74 25.82 10.64
CA TYR A 262 -13.81 25.02 10.02
C TYR A 262 -15.05 24.86 10.91
N ARG A 263 -15.16 25.59 12.03
CA ARG A 263 -16.26 25.43 12.98
C ARG A 263 -17.62 25.66 12.31
N GLY A 264 -18.51 24.67 12.43
CA GLY A 264 -19.85 24.69 11.83
C GLY A 264 -19.92 23.98 10.47
N GLU A 265 -18.78 23.68 9.87
CA GLU A 265 -18.71 22.89 8.64
C GLU A 265 -18.79 21.39 8.95
N ASN A 266 -19.43 20.64 8.06
CA ASN A 266 -19.50 19.18 8.12
C ASN A 266 -18.74 18.58 6.94
N ALA A 267 -18.00 17.52 7.22
CA ALA A 267 -17.25 16.78 6.24
C ALA A 267 -17.39 15.28 6.48
N GLU A 268 -16.98 14.50 5.49
CA GLU A 268 -16.93 13.05 5.60
C GLU A 268 -15.79 12.46 4.77
N VAL A 269 -15.34 11.30 5.22
CA VAL A 269 -14.35 10.48 4.52
C VAL A 269 -15.00 9.16 4.17
N VAL A 270 -14.95 8.80 2.90
CA VAL A 270 -15.44 7.53 2.36
C VAL A 270 -14.25 6.58 2.19
N PHE A 271 -14.39 5.32 2.58
CA PHE A 271 -13.30 4.36 2.54
C PHE A 271 -13.73 2.95 2.09
N LYS A 272 -12.79 2.22 1.50
CA LYS A 272 -12.83 0.78 1.19
C LYS A 272 -11.42 0.25 1.44
N ASN A 273 -11.11 -0.19 2.66
CA ASN A 273 -9.75 -0.41 3.20
C ASN A 273 -8.87 0.86 3.20
N GLU A 274 -8.79 1.58 2.10
CA GLU A 274 -8.13 2.87 1.95
C GLU A 274 -9.17 4.01 1.85
N TYR A 275 -8.76 5.23 2.18
CA TYR A 275 -9.55 6.43 1.98
C TYR A 275 -9.70 6.73 0.49
N LEU A 276 -10.96 6.77 0.04
CA LEU A 276 -11.33 6.95 -1.36
C LEU A 276 -11.58 8.42 -1.70
N SER A 277 -12.30 9.13 -0.82
CA SER A 277 -12.63 10.54 -1.00
C SER A 277 -12.84 11.27 0.31
N PHE A 278 -12.56 12.57 0.27
CA PHE A 278 -12.93 13.53 1.31
C PHE A 278 -13.94 14.53 0.73
N LEU A 279 -15.10 14.62 1.39
CA LEU A 279 -16.18 15.52 1.02
C LEU A 279 -16.38 16.55 2.11
N LYS A 280 -16.60 17.80 1.72
CA LYS A 280 -16.98 18.91 2.60
C LYS A 280 -18.28 19.49 2.07
N GLU A 281 -19.33 19.50 2.90
CA GLU A 281 -20.67 19.94 2.48
C GLU A 281 -21.10 19.29 1.15
N GLU A 282 -20.98 17.97 1.04
CA GLU A 282 -21.30 17.16 -0.15
C GLU A 282 -20.40 17.41 -1.39
N LYS A 283 -19.47 18.37 -1.34
CA LYS A 283 -18.50 18.61 -2.40
C LYS A 283 -17.24 17.80 -2.18
N ILE A 284 -16.87 16.98 -3.17
CA ILE A 284 -15.60 16.27 -3.18
C ILE A 284 -14.45 17.28 -3.27
N LEU A 285 -13.63 17.35 -2.22
CA LEU A 285 -12.42 18.18 -2.19
C LEU A 285 -11.17 17.39 -2.53
N SER A 286 -11.14 16.10 -2.19
CA SER A 286 -10.06 15.18 -2.54
C SER A 286 -10.62 13.81 -2.92
N ILE A 287 -9.99 13.16 -3.89
CA ILE A 287 -10.40 11.85 -4.41
C ILE A 287 -9.18 11.07 -4.92
N SER A 288 -9.19 9.76 -4.68
CA SER A 288 -8.23 8.83 -5.26
C SER A 288 -8.13 9.02 -6.80
N PRO A 289 -6.91 9.05 -7.37
CA PRO A 289 -5.70 8.45 -6.82
C PRO A 289 -4.98 9.29 -5.77
N GLU A 290 -5.31 10.58 -5.59
CA GLU A 290 -4.67 11.42 -4.56
C GLU A 290 -4.72 10.77 -3.17
N ILE A 291 -3.61 10.87 -2.43
CA ILE A 291 -3.48 10.27 -1.10
C ILE A 291 -4.22 11.17 -0.12
N ILE A 292 -5.26 10.60 0.50
CA ILE A 292 -5.96 11.24 1.62
C ILE A 292 -5.38 10.64 2.89
N ASN A 293 -4.86 11.47 3.78
CA ASN A 293 -4.30 11.06 5.06
C ASN A 293 -5.03 11.76 6.21
N LEU A 294 -5.34 11.00 7.26
CA LEU A 294 -5.90 11.53 8.50
C LEU A 294 -4.80 11.47 9.55
N ILE A 295 -4.41 12.61 10.09
CA ILE A 295 -3.34 12.71 11.10
C ILE A 295 -3.93 13.27 12.40
N ASP A 296 -3.78 12.55 13.50
CA ASP A 296 -4.24 13.03 14.81
C ASP A 296 -3.40 14.20 15.34
N TYR A 297 -3.83 14.82 16.44
CA TYR A 297 -3.12 15.96 17.03
C TYR A 297 -1.80 15.60 17.72
N ASN A 298 -1.49 14.31 17.85
CA ASN A 298 -0.19 13.80 18.29
C ASN A 298 0.70 13.39 17.10
N ASN A 299 0.30 13.73 15.88
CA ASN A 299 0.98 13.41 14.62
C ASN A 299 0.99 11.92 14.24
N ASN A 300 0.08 11.11 14.79
CA ASN A 300 -0.10 9.73 14.36
C ASN A 300 -1.04 9.66 13.15
N VAL A 301 -0.68 8.81 12.17
CA VAL A 301 -1.58 8.46 11.07
C VAL A 301 -2.75 7.62 11.60
N VAL A 302 -3.97 8.04 11.29
CA VAL A 302 -5.22 7.34 11.60
C VAL A 302 -5.62 6.52 10.38
N THR A 303 -5.42 5.21 10.47
CA THR A 303 -5.84 4.24 9.44
C THR A 303 -7.35 4.02 9.46
N SER A 304 -7.91 3.55 8.35
CA SER A 304 -9.35 3.35 8.16
C SER A 304 -9.95 2.38 9.18
N ASP A 305 -9.19 1.37 9.62
CA ASP A 305 -9.56 0.40 10.64
C ASP A 305 -9.52 1.00 12.06
N SER A 306 -8.67 2.00 12.29
CA SER A 306 -8.50 2.70 13.57
C SER A 306 -9.46 3.87 13.80
N LEU A 307 -10.26 4.27 12.79
CA LEU A 307 -11.28 5.31 12.90
C LEU A 307 -12.23 5.08 14.08
N LYS A 308 -12.35 6.08 14.96
CA LYS A 308 -13.18 6.04 16.17
C LYS A 308 -13.79 7.40 16.46
N TYR A 309 -14.98 7.39 17.07
CA TYR A 309 -15.61 8.59 17.62
C TYR A 309 -14.66 9.34 18.55
N GLY A 310 -14.63 10.66 18.43
CA GLY A 310 -13.93 11.51 19.39
C GLY A 310 -12.53 11.92 18.97
N VAL A 311 -11.91 11.20 18.03
CA VAL A 311 -10.57 11.49 17.54
C VAL A 311 -10.58 12.81 16.76
N LYS A 312 -9.69 13.72 17.12
CA LYS A 312 -9.44 14.95 16.37
C LYS A 312 -8.40 14.67 15.30
N VAL A 313 -8.65 15.10 14.07
CA VAL A 313 -7.83 14.80 12.90
C VAL A 313 -7.62 16.04 12.04
N ARG A 314 -6.45 16.10 11.42
CA ARG A 314 -6.14 16.97 10.29
C ARG A 314 -6.22 16.11 9.02
N ILE A 315 -6.96 16.58 8.03
CA ILE A 315 -7.09 15.93 6.73
C ILE A 315 -6.04 16.50 5.81
N VAL A 316 -5.13 15.65 5.35
CA VAL A 316 -4.03 16.02 4.46
C VAL A 316 -4.25 15.38 3.10
N GLU A 317 -4.18 16.18 2.04
CA GLU A 317 -4.09 15.71 0.66
C GLU A 317 -2.62 15.71 0.24
N ILE A 318 -2.13 14.57 -0.26
CA ILE A 318 -0.80 14.42 -0.83
C ILE A 318 -0.95 14.02 -2.30
N PRO A 319 -0.26 14.69 -3.24
CA PRO A 319 -0.34 14.36 -4.65
C PRO A 319 0.30 13.01 -4.96
N VAL A 320 -0.31 12.21 -5.84
CA VAL A 320 0.33 10.99 -6.36
C VAL A 320 1.42 11.29 -7.39
N SER A 321 2.28 10.28 -7.63
CA SER A 321 3.27 10.31 -8.71
C SER A 321 2.63 10.62 -10.07
N ASN A 322 3.32 11.46 -10.86
CA ASN A 322 2.94 11.76 -12.24
C ASN A 322 2.88 10.52 -13.14
N LYS A 323 3.54 9.41 -12.76
CA LYS A 323 3.45 8.13 -13.47
C LYS A 323 1.99 7.71 -13.70
N TRP A 324 1.09 7.95 -12.75
CA TRP A 324 -0.34 7.67 -12.90
C TRP A 324 -0.97 8.38 -14.10
N LYS A 325 -0.53 9.60 -14.42
CA LYS A 325 -0.98 10.34 -15.60
C LYS A 325 -0.29 9.81 -16.87
N GLU A 326 1.01 9.54 -16.80
CA GLU A 326 1.80 9.00 -17.92
C GLU A 326 1.23 7.68 -18.46
N VAL A 327 0.78 6.79 -17.57
CA VAL A 327 0.18 5.50 -17.94
C VAL A 327 -1.33 5.59 -18.21
N GLY A 328 -1.93 6.78 -18.11
CA GLY A 328 -3.37 6.98 -18.33
C GLY A 328 -4.27 6.33 -17.26
N GLY A 329 -3.75 6.07 -16.07
CA GLY A 329 -4.49 5.51 -14.94
C GLY A 329 -5.19 6.56 -14.07
N TYR A 330 -4.67 7.80 -14.06
CA TYR A 330 -5.13 8.85 -13.15
C TYR A 330 -6.63 9.15 -13.23
N ASP A 331 -7.15 9.47 -14.42
CA ASP A 331 -8.58 9.77 -14.60
C ASP A 331 -9.46 8.52 -14.49
N LYS A 332 -8.96 7.36 -14.93
CA LYS A 332 -9.69 6.09 -14.81
C LYS A 332 -9.94 5.71 -13.35
N ILE A 333 -8.94 5.88 -12.48
CA ILE A 333 -9.11 5.65 -11.04
C ILE A 333 -10.15 6.62 -10.47
N LYS A 334 -10.10 7.90 -10.82
CA LYS A 334 -11.13 8.87 -10.37
C LYS A 334 -12.53 8.43 -10.77
N GLU A 335 -12.74 8.04 -12.02
CA GLU A 335 -14.04 7.56 -12.51
C GLU A 335 -14.53 6.31 -11.78
N MET A 336 -13.64 5.35 -11.52
CA MET A 336 -13.96 4.14 -10.76
C MET A 336 -14.37 4.49 -9.33
N VAL A 337 -13.62 5.38 -8.68
CA VAL A 337 -13.85 5.78 -7.30
C VAL A 337 -15.14 6.58 -7.16
N VAL A 338 -15.48 7.46 -8.10
CA VAL A 338 -16.78 8.16 -8.12
C VAL A 338 -17.95 7.17 -8.16
N LYS A 339 -17.85 6.10 -8.96
CA LYS A 339 -18.88 5.05 -9.00
C LYS A 339 -18.96 4.30 -7.66
N GLU A 340 -17.82 4.01 -7.05
CA GLU A 340 -17.78 3.30 -5.77
C GLU A 340 -18.35 4.14 -4.62
N ILE A 341 -18.00 5.42 -4.54
CA ILE A 341 -18.54 6.37 -3.56
C ILE A 341 -20.07 6.38 -3.59
N LYS A 342 -20.68 6.44 -4.80
CA LYS A 342 -22.14 6.41 -4.95
C LYS A 342 -22.76 5.13 -4.38
N LYS A 343 -22.12 3.97 -4.59
CA LYS A 343 -22.59 2.70 -4.01
C LYS A 343 -22.48 2.71 -2.48
N ILE A 344 -21.38 3.24 -1.94
CA ILE A 344 -21.14 3.27 -0.49
C ILE A 344 -22.19 4.14 0.23
N HIS A 345 -22.59 5.26 -0.36
CA HIS A 345 -23.66 6.12 0.17
C HIS A 345 -25.06 5.48 0.12
N GLN A 346 -25.25 4.43 -0.69
CA GLN A 346 -26.50 3.68 -0.77
C GLN A 346 -26.54 2.50 0.21
N LEU A 347 -25.46 2.25 0.96
CA LEU A 347 -25.46 1.26 2.02
C LEU A 347 -26.35 1.72 3.19
N PRO A 348 -26.98 0.78 3.92
CA PRO A 348 -28.00 1.07 4.93
C PRO A 348 -27.53 1.93 6.12
#